data_AF-A0A382J6B6-F1
#
_entry.id   AF-A0A382J6B6-F1
#
_cell.length_a   1.000
_cell.length_b   1.000
_cell.length_c   1.000
_cell.angle_alpha   90.00
_cell.angle_beta   90.00
_cell.angle_gamma   90.00
#
_symmetry.space_group_name_H-M   'P 1'
#
loop_
_entity.id
_entity.type
_entity.pdbx_description
1 polymer ?
#
loop_
_entity_poly.entity_id
_entity_poly.type
_entity_poly.pdbx_seq_one_letter_code
_entity_poly.pdbx_strand_id
1 'polypeptide(L)'
;MKMSNLFGRTLRDIPAEADLTSHKLLLQAGMIHQVATGVYSYLPLAWRSIKKIENIVREEMDNAGAQELKLGILQPRELWQKSGRDEVYGPDMIRLKDRRERELVLPPTNEELITDTVKSVVQSHRDLPFTLYQIQTKFRDEPRPRGGLIRVREFDMMDAYSFDLDDSGLDLSYDRMVEAYKKVFKRCGIETVIVDADSGAIGGKDSKEFILVTESGEDTIVLCDSCDYGANDEKAEFERLSNPMESPATMERVDTPGIKTIDQLSDYMGVGNHKTIKAVFYLADSEIIFVAIRGDLEVNEVKLKNCLGVSELRLATPEEVSEAGLVSGSASPI
;
A
#
# COMPACT_ATOMS: atom_id res chain seq x y z
N MET A 1 17.61 10.90 33.79
CA MET A 1 17.19 9.58 34.35
C MET A 1 18.47 8.76 34.53
N LYS A 2 18.68 8.13 35.69
CA LYS A 2 19.81 7.22 35.90
C LYS A 2 19.51 5.86 35.26
N MET A 3 20.51 5.22 34.65
CA MET A 3 20.35 3.89 34.04
C MET A 3 19.85 2.84 35.03
N SER A 4 20.26 2.93 36.30
CA SER A 4 19.81 2.04 37.39
C SER A 4 18.30 1.99 37.60
N ASN A 5 17.57 3.00 37.12
CA ASN A 5 16.13 3.13 37.28
C ASN A 5 15.37 2.98 35.94
N LEU A 6 16.07 2.62 34.86
CA LEU A 6 15.45 2.39 33.56
C LEU A 6 14.69 1.07 33.57
N PHE A 7 13.42 1.09 33.17
CA PHE A 7 12.66 -0.11 32.87
C PHE A 7 13.03 -0.60 31.47
N GLY A 8 13.99 -1.51 31.40
CA GLY A 8 14.49 -2.10 30.16
C GLY A 8 15.77 -2.87 30.43
N ARG A 9 16.00 -3.96 29.69
CA ARG A 9 17.25 -4.73 29.75
C ARG A 9 17.73 -4.96 28.33
N THR A 10 19.02 -4.79 28.12
CA THR A 10 19.64 -5.18 26.87
C THR A 10 19.74 -6.70 26.77
N LEU A 11 19.63 -7.23 25.57
CA LEU A 11 19.79 -8.65 25.29
C LEU A 11 21.19 -8.90 24.74
N ARG A 12 21.85 -9.96 25.21
CA ARG A 12 23.13 -10.41 24.64
C ARG A 12 22.90 -11.12 23.32
N ASP A 13 21.93 -12.03 23.30
CA ASP A 13 21.59 -12.86 22.15
C ASP A 13 20.35 -12.30 21.44
N ILE A 14 20.35 -12.39 20.12
CA ILE A 14 19.26 -11.92 19.26
C ILE A 14 18.19 -13.01 19.19
N PRO A 15 16.90 -12.71 19.39
CA PRO A 15 15.82 -13.67 19.17
C PRO A 15 15.82 -14.18 17.72
N ALA A 16 15.65 -15.50 17.53
CA ALA A 16 15.76 -16.13 16.22
C ALA A 16 14.64 -15.68 15.25
N GLU A 17 13.49 -15.24 15.78
CA GLU A 17 12.36 -14.74 14.99
C GLU A 17 12.55 -13.33 14.40
N ALA A 18 13.64 -12.62 14.72
CA ALA A 18 13.90 -11.30 14.19
C ALA A 18 14.79 -11.38 12.93
N ASP A 19 14.26 -10.99 11.76
CA ASP A 19 15.01 -11.01 10.50
C ASP A 19 15.70 -9.67 10.19
N LEU A 20 14.97 -8.56 10.27
CA LEU A 20 15.48 -7.23 9.92
C LEU A 20 16.43 -6.66 10.99
N THR A 21 17.49 -6.01 10.54
CA THR A 21 18.50 -5.37 11.42
C THR A 21 17.87 -4.36 12.38
N SER A 22 16.92 -3.55 11.91
CA SER A 22 16.19 -2.60 12.76
C SER A 22 15.42 -3.31 13.88
N HIS A 23 14.73 -4.42 13.56
CA HIS A 23 14.00 -5.23 14.53
C HIS A 23 14.94 -5.84 15.57
N LYS A 24 16.04 -6.45 15.13
CA LYS A 24 17.07 -7.05 16.00
C LYS A 24 17.63 -6.02 16.99
N LEU A 25 17.99 -4.83 16.50
CA LEU A 25 18.57 -3.77 17.33
C LEU A 25 17.56 -3.20 18.34
N LEU A 26 16.30 -3.00 17.94
CA LEU A 26 15.25 -2.53 18.86
C LEU A 26 15.00 -3.52 20.01
N LEU A 27 15.01 -4.82 19.73
CA LEU A 27 14.91 -5.86 20.75
C LEU A 27 16.15 -5.89 21.65
N GLN A 28 17.35 -5.90 21.07
CA GLN A 28 18.61 -5.94 21.81
C GLN A 28 18.81 -4.72 22.71
N ALA A 29 18.37 -3.54 22.28
CA ALA A 29 18.43 -2.32 23.06
C ALA A 29 17.35 -2.23 24.15
N GLY A 30 16.45 -3.21 24.25
CA GLY A 30 15.32 -3.17 25.18
C GLY A 30 14.37 -2.01 24.89
N MET A 31 14.15 -1.70 23.61
CA MET A 31 13.29 -0.60 23.17
C MET A 31 11.86 -1.05 22.91
N ILE A 32 11.64 -2.30 22.50
CA ILE A 32 10.30 -2.83 22.22
C ILE A 32 10.11 -4.19 22.89
N HIS A 33 8.85 -4.54 23.13
CA HIS A 33 8.45 -5.86 23.59
C HIS A 33 7.24 -6.33 22.78
N GLN A 34 7.33 -7.52 22.17
CA GLN A 34 6.24 -8.08 21.39
C GLN A 34 5.17 -8.66 22.32
N VAL A 35 3.94 -8.13 22.24
CA VAL A 35 2.78 -8.57 23.03
C VAL A 35 2.03 -9.69 22.31
N ALA A 36 1.90 -9.57 21.00
CA ALA A 36 1.32 -10.55 20.10
C ALA A 36 1.95 -10.43 18.70
N THR A 37 1.64 -11.33 17.78
CA THR A 37 2.08 -11.20 16.38
C THR A 37 1.65 -9.85 15.81
N GLY A 38 2.63 -9.04 15.40
CA GLY A 38 2.39 -7.68 14.89
C GLY A 38 1.90 -6.66 15.91
N VAL A 39 2.07 -6.87 17.22
CA VAL A 39 1.65 -5.92 18.26
C VAL A 39 2.79 -5.74 19.27
N TYR A 40 3.23 -4.49 19.48
CA TYR A 40 4.40 -4.17 20.29
C TYR A 40 4.09 -3.15 21.37
N SER A 41 4.65 -3.36 22.56
CA SER A 41 4.79 -2.33 23.58
C SER A 41 6.06 -1.52 23.35
N TYR A 42 5.94 -0.19 23.33
CA TYR A 42 7.08 0.72 23.29
C TYR A 42 7.63 0.96 24.70
N LEU A 43 8.83 0.45 24.96
CA LEU A 43 9.53 0.64 26.25
C LEU A 43 10.07 2.07 26.37
N PRO A 44 10.51 2.53 27.55
CA PRO A 44 10.82 3.95 27.80
C PRO A 44 11.81 4.59 26.82
N LEU A 45 12.77 3.84 26.27
CA LEU A 45 13.70 4.35 25.26
C LEU A 45 13.05 4.53 23.88
N ALA A 46 12.23 3.58 23.43
CA ALA A 46 11.42 3.75 22.22
C ALA A 46 10.44 4.91 22.40
N TRP A 47 9.72 4.95 23.52
CA TRP A 47 8.71 5.97 23.76
C TRP A 47 9.29 7.39 23.78
N ARG A 48 10.51 7.57 24.32
CA ARG A 48 11.23 8.85 24.23
C ARG A 48 11.60 9.23 22.79
N SER A 49 11.92 8.24 21.95
CA SER A 49 12.30 8.44 20.56
C SER A 49 11.08 8.76 19.70
N ILE A 50 9.98 8.02 19.88
CA ILE A 50 8.68 8.27 19.23
C ILE A 50 8.21 9.69 19.55
N LYS A 51 8.21 10.12 20.82
CA LYS A 51 7.86 11.50 21.18
C LYS A 51 8.70 12.58 20.50
N LYS A 52 9.98 12.31 20.21
CA LYS A 52 10.83 13.25 19.48
C LYS A 52 10.42 13.32 18.01
N ILE A 53 10.12 12.18 17.40
CA ILE A 53 9.63 12.08 16.03
C ILE A 53 8.28 12.79 15.93
N GLU A 54 7.33 12.49 16.81
CA GLU A 54 6.02 13.14 16.83
C GLU A 54 6.14 14.67 16.98
N ASN A 55 7.06 15.17 17.82
CA ASN A 55 7.26 16.61 17.95
C ASN A 55 7.80 17.25 16.66
N ILE A 56 8.73 16.58 15.96
CA ILE A 56 9.18 17.05 14.63
C ILE A 56 8.00 17.09 13.67
N VAL A 57 7.18 16.04 13.65
CA VAL A 57 5.99 15.96 12.80
C VAL A 57 5.02 17.10 13.12
N ARG A 58 4.66 17.30 14.40
CA ARG A 58 3.77 18.39 14.82
C ARG A 58 4.28 19.76 14.40
N GLU A 59 5.55 20.05 14.67
CA GLU A 59 6.15 21.33 14.30
C GLU A 59 6.06 21.59 12.79
N GLU A 60 6.35 20.60 11.94
CA GLU A 60 6.28 20.79 10.48
C GLU A 60 4.84 20.84 9.94
N MET A 61 3.91 20.07 10.52
CA MET A 61 2.48 20.14 10.15
C MET A 61 1.87 21.49 10.55
N ASP A 62 2.15 21.96 11.77
CA ASP A 62 1.68 23.26 12.26
C ASP A 62 2.28 24.40 11.42
N ASN A 63 3.57 24.31 11.05
CA ASN A 63 4.21 25.27 10.15
C ASN A 63 3.60 25.27 8.74
N ALA A 64 3.04 24.15 8.30
CA ALA A 64 2.31 24.05 7.04
C ALA A 64 0.86 24.57 7.13
N GLY A 65 0.42 24.99 8.32
CA GLY A 65 -0.92 25.52 8.58
C GLY A 65 -1.96 24.44 8.87
N ALA A 66 -1.55 23.19 9.10
CA ALA A 66 -2.44 22.12 9.53
C ALA A 66 -2.75 22.23 11.03
N GLN A 67 -3.92 21.74 11.44
CA GLN A 67 -4.39 21.83 12.82
C GLN A 67 -4.51 20.43 13.43
N GLU A 68 -3.83 20.18 14.56
CA GLU A 68 -3.90 18.89 15.25
C GLU A 68 -5.27 18.72 15.94
N LEU A 69 -5.87 17.55 15.76
CA LEU A 69 -7.06 17.12 16.47
C LEU A 69 -6.93 15.66 16.90
N LYS A 70 -7.96 15.13 17.56
CA LYS A 70 -8.02 13.72 17.94
C LYS A 70 -9.39 13.13 17.64
N LEU A 71 -9.43 12.21 16.69
CA LEU A 71 -10.66 11.50 16.33
C LEU A 71 -10.95 10.32 17.26
N GLY A 72 -12.18 9.84 17.25
CA GLY A 72 -12.56 8.62 17.92
C GLY A 72 -11.97 7.39 17.22
N ILE A 73 -11.27 6.54 17.97
CA ILE A 73 -10.70 5.29 17.44
C ILE A 73 -11.74 4.16 17.33
N LEU A 74 -12.81 4.21 18.13
CA LEU A 74 -13.88 3.22 18.05
C LEU A 74 -15.02 3.81 17.23
N GLN A 75 -15.24 3.27 16.03
CA GLN A 75 -16.14 3.88 15.05
C GLN A 75 -17.33 2.97 14.74
N PRO A 76 -18.53 3.53 14.50
CA PRO A 76 -19.66 2.78 13.98
C PRO A 76 -19.35 2.25 12.57
N ARG A 77 -19.60 0.95 12.34
CA ARG A 77 -19.37 0.30 11.04
C ARG A 77 -20.19 0.96 9.92
N GLU A 78 -21.34 1.54 10.27
CA GLU A 78 -22.23 2.23 9.33
C GLU A 78 -21.55 3.40 8.61
N LEU A 79 -20.51 4.03 9.19
CA LEU A 79 -19.74 5.07 8.50
C LEU A 79 -18.98 4.48 7.29
N TRP A 80 -18.35 3.33 7.48
CA TRP A 80 -17.57 2.61 6.47
C TRP A 80 -18.44 1.93 5.42
N GLN A 81 -19.65 1.53 5.79
CA GLN A 81 -20.65 1.04 4.84
C GLN A 81 -21.14 2.15 3.91
N LYS A 82 -21.31 3.38 4.42
CA LYS A 82 -21.73 4.52 3.57
C LYS A 82 -20.70 4.88 2.51
N SER A 83 -19.41 4.72 2.79
CA SER A 83 -18.34 4.95 1.81
C SER A 83 -18.12 3.75 0.89
N GLY A 84 -18.70 2.59 1.21
CA GLY A 84 -18.44 1.31 0.54
C GLY A 84 -17.11 0.65 0.94
N ARG A 85 -16.27 1.33 1.74
CA ARG A 85 -14.94 0.84 2.09
C ARG A 85 -14.94 -0.27 3.15
N ASP A 86 -16.05 -0.50 3.84
CA ASP A 86 -16.19 -1.68 4.72
C ASP A 86 -15.97 -2.98 3.95
N GLU A 87 -16.48 -3.09 2.72
CA GLU A 87 -16.31 -4.28 1.88
C GLU A 87 -14.92 -4.30 1.24
N VAL A 88 -14.45 -3.16 0.72
CA VAL A 88 -13.13 -3.03 0.08
C VAL A 88 -11.97 -3.39 1.01
N TYR A 89 -12.01 -2.98 2.28
CA TYR A 89 -10.99 -3.37 3.27
C TYR A 89 -11.13 -4.84 3.71
N GLY A 90 -12.29 -5.46 3.48
CA GLY A 90 -12.47 -6.90 3.67
C GLY A 90 -11.96 -7.44 5.01
N PRO A 91 -11.00 -8.39 5.01
CA PRO A 91 -10.44 -8.98 6.23
C PRO A 91 -9.47 -8.07 6.98
N ASP A 92 -8.89 -7.04 6.35
CA ASP A 92 -7.91 -6.15 6.98
C ASP A 92 -8.56 -5.19 8.00
N MET A 93 -9.88 -5.00 7.89
CA MET A 93 -10.68 -4.22 8.83
C MET A 93 -11.02 -5.05 10.08
N ILE A 94 -10.52 -4.63 11.24
CA ILE A 94 -10.93 -5.25 12.51
C ILE A 94 -12.35 -4.80 12.86
N ARG A 95 -13.28 -5.75 12.88
CA ARG A 95 -14.68 -5.55 13.27
C ARG A 95 -14.95 -6.17 14.64
N LEU A 96 -15.72 -5.48 15.47
CA LEU A 96 -16.13 -5.96 16.79
C LEU A 96 -17.59 -5.62 17.08
N LYS A 97 -18.17 -6.29 18.09
CA LYS A 97 -19.49 -5.98 18.62
C LYS A 97 -19.38 -5.54 20.07
N ASP A 98 -20.09 -4.49 20.44
CA ASP A 98 -20.18 -4.08 21.84
C ASP A 98 -21.22 -4.90 22.61
N ARG A 99 -21.34 -4.66 23.92
CA ARG A 99 -22.30 -5.35 24.80
C ARG A 99 -23.79 -5.18 24.42
N ARG A 100 -24.08 -4.26 23.49
CA ARG A 100 -25.42 -3.97 22.96
C ARG A 100 -25.57 -4.44 21.53
N GLU A 101 -24.66 -5.31 21.05
CA GLU A 101 -24.61 -5.86 19.70
C GLU A 101 -24.48 -4.81 18.59
N ARG A 102 -23.93 -3.62 18.90
CA ARG A 102 -23.61 -2.61 17.89
C ARG A 102 -22.34 -3.01 17.15
N GLU A 103 -22.38 -2.92 15.82
CA GLU A 103 -21.24 -3.21 14.97
C GLU A 103 -20.30 -2.01 14.94
N LEU A 104 -19.05 -2.25 15.34
CA LEU A 104 -18.02 -1.25 15.45
C LEU A 104 -16.77 -1.72 14.71
N VAL A 105 -15.91 -0.78 14.37
CA VAL A 105 -14.62 -1.06 13.74
C VAL A 105 -13.49 -0.38 14.50
N LEU A 106 -12.31 -1.01 14.46
CA LEU A 106 -11.05 -0.36 14.74
C LEU A 106 -10.44 0.05 13.39
N PRO A 107 -10.35 1.35 13.09
CA PRO A 107 -10.15 1.82 11.74
C PRO A 107 -8.67 1.77 11.32
N PRO A 108 -8.39 1.39 10.05
CA PRO A 108 -7.05 1.42 9.47
C PRO A 108 -6.60 2.82 9.00
N THR A 109 -7.55 3.74 8.85
CA THR A 109 -7.42 5.15 8.42
C THR A 109 -8.71 5.91 8.80
N ASN A 110 -8.83 7.23 8.59
CA ASN A 110 -9.95 8.01 9.13
C ASN A 110 -10.67 8.94 8.14
N GLU A 111 -10.65 8.69 6.83
CA GLU A 111 -11.38 9.52 5.85
C GLU A 111 -12.89 9.59 6.14
N GLU A 112 -13.59 8.50 6.51
CA GLU A 112 -15.03 8.59 6.81
C GLU A 112 -15.31 9.49 8.01
N LEU A 113 -14.58 9.27 9.11
CA LEU A 113 -14.86 9.96 10.36
C LEU A 113 -14.49 11.43 10.27
N ILE A 114 -13.38 11.77 9.62
CA ILE A 114 -13.01 13.17 9.43
C ILE A 114 -14.00 13.87 8.50
N THR A 115 -14.47 13.22 7.42
CA THR A 115 -15.50 13.78 6.53
C THR A 115 -16.82 13.98 7.27
N ASP A 116 -17.27 13.03 8.08
CA ASP A 116 -18.51 13.16 8.89
C ASP A 116 -18.38 14.28 9.93
N THR A 117 -17.22 14.37 10.58
CA THR A 117 -16.91 15.44 11.55
C THR A 117 -16.94 16.80 10.89
N VAL A 118 -16.23 16.98 9.76
CA VAL A 118 -16.20 18.23 9.01
C VAL A 118 -17.59 18.63 8.52
N LYS A 119 -18.38 17.67 8.01
CA LYS A 119 -19.77 17.91 7.59
C LYS A 119 -20.64 18.48 8.72
N SER A 120 -20.36 18.13 9.97
CA SER A 120 -21.10 18.66 11.12
C SER A 120 -20.72 20.10 11.50
N VAL A 121 -19.54 20.56 11.09
CA VAL A 121 -18.96 21.86 11.49
C VAL A 121 -19.02 22.88 10.36
N VAL A 122 -18.60 22.51 9.15
CA VAL A 122 -18.53 23.40 7.99
C VAL A 122 -19.93 23.69 7.47
N GLN A 123 -20.25 24.98 7.32
CA GLN A 123 -21.57 25.45 6.88
C GLN A 123 -21.49 26.25 5.57
N SER A 124 -20.31 26.72 5.18
CA SER A 124 -20.11 27.56 4.00
C SER A 124 -18.79 27.29 3.30
N HIS A 125 -18.72 27.57 2.00
CA HIS A 125 -17.46 27.61 1.24
C HIS A 125 -16.44 28.60 1.84
N ARG A 126 -16.90 29.60 2.62
CA ARG A 126 -16.05 30.57 3.31
C ARG A 126 -15.27 29.98 4.48
N ASP A 127 -15.67 28.80 4.95
CA ASP A 127 -14.95 28.08 6.00
C ASP A 127 -13.73 27.33 5.43
N LEU A 128 -13.59 27.26 4.09
CA LEU A 128 -12.51 26.57 3.38
C LEU A 128 -11.45 27.56 2.83
N PRO A 129 -10.19 27.12 2.63
CA PRO A 129 -9.66 25.78 2.91
C PRO A 129 -9.08 25.64 4.32
N PHE A 130 -8.94 24.40 4.78
CA PHE A 130 -8.15 24.06 5.97
C PHE A 130 -7.60 22.64 5.88
N THR A 131 -6.59 22.35 6.69
CA THR A 131 -6.01 21.02 6.85
C THR A 131 -6.08 20.60 8.31
N LEU A 132 -6.57 19.40 8.56
CA LEU A 132 -6.63 18.79 9.89
C LEU A 132 -5.72 17.58 9.91
N TYR A 133 -5.00 17.35 11.01
CA TYR A 133 -4.19 16.15 11.18
C TYR A 133 -4.32 15.58 12.57
N GLN A 134 -3.89 14.33 12.75
CA GLN A 134 -3.75 13.72 14.06
C GLN A 134 -2.55 12.78 14.07
N ILE A 135 -2.00 12.52 15.26
CA ILE A 135 -1.06 11.42 15.49
C ILE A 135 -1.78 10.41 16.39
N GLN A 136 -2.18 9.28 15.82
CA GLN A 136 -3.01 8.30 16.51
C GLN A 136 -2.73 6.87 16.04
N THR A 137 -2.80 5.93 16.98
CA THR A 137 -2.77 4.49 16.74
C THR A 137 -3.86 4.04 15.76
N LYS A 138 -3.50 3.18 14.83
CA LYS A 138 -4.34 2.58 13.79
C LYS A 138 -4.26 1.06 13.88
N PHE A 139 -5.26 0.41 13.28
CA PHE A 139 -5.36 -1.04 13.28
C PHE A 139 -5.56 -1.59 11.88
N ARG A 140 -4.74 -2.56 11.48
CA ARG A 140 -4.89 -3.34 10.25
C ARG A 140 -4.69 -4.80 10.60
N ASP A 141 -5.61 -5.70 10.30
CA ASP A 141 -5.43 -7.13 10.59
C ASP A 141 -4.51 -7.80 9.56
N GLU A 142 -3.28 -7.28 9.47
CA GLU A 142 -2.25 -7.73 8.55
C GLU A 142 -2.04 -9.25 8.68
N PRO A 143 -2.27 -10.04 7.61
CA PRO A 143 -2.20 -11.50 7.67
C PRO A 143 -0.78 -12.01 7.95
N ARG A 144 0.26 -11.26 7.59
CA ARG A 144 1.66 -11.66 7.79
C ARG A 144 2.51 -10.50 8.35
N PRO A 145 2.34 -10.12 9.63
CA PRO A 145 3.16 -9.08 10.24
C PRO A 145 4.63 -9.51 10.29
N ARG A 146 5.53 -8.63 9.86
CA ARG A 146 6.97 -8.94 9.72
C ARG A 146 7.84 -7.70 9.86
N GLY A 147 9.13 -7.92 10.07
CA GLY A 147 10.10 -6.82 10.09
C GLY A 147 10.05 -5.91 11.33
N GLY A 148 9.54 -6.41 12.46
CA GLY A 148 9.46 -5.62 13.69
C GLY A 148 8.37 -4.55 13.57
N LEU A 149 8.75 -3.27 13.62
CA LEU A 149 7.84 -2.13 13.53
C LEU A 149 7.53 -1.69 12.08
N ILE A 150 8.09 -2.37 11.07
CA ILE A 150 7.88 -2.03 9.66
C ILE A 150 6.47 -2.44 9.19
N ARG A 151 6.02 -3.65 9.54
CA ARG A 151 4.71 -4.18 9.14
C ARG A 151 4.02 -4.87 10.30
N VAL A 152 3.03 -4.19 10.88
CA VAL A 152 2.38 -4.54 12.15
C VAL A 152 0.87 -4.39 12.06
N ARG A 153 0.16 -4.91 13.06
CA ARG A 153 -1.30 -4.81 13.15
C ARG A 153 -1.79 -3.61 13.95
N GLU A 154 -0.96 -3.13 14.87
CA GLU A 154 -1.18 -1.93 15.67
C GLU A 154 0.02 -1.01 15.50
N PHE A 155 -0.19 0.20 14.98
CA PHE A 155 0.88 1.18 14.71
C PHE A 155 0.40 2.60 14.91
N ASP A 156 1.31 3.52 15.19
CA ASP A 156 1.01 4.94 15.22
C ASP A 156 1.17 5.53 13.81
N MET A 157 0.18 6.34 13.41
CA MET A 157 0.17 7.02 12.13
C MET A 157 -0.09 8.50 12.37
N MET A 158 0.63 9.34 11.62
CA MET A 158 0.17 10.70 11.38
C MET A 158 -0.64 10.69 10.09
N ASP A 159 -1.92 11.05 10.19
CA ASP A 159 -2.84 11.16 9.06
C ASP A 159 -3.39 12.59 9.01
N ALA A 160 -3.35 13.18 7.81
CA ALA A 160 -3.77 14.55 7.54
C ALA A 160 -4.77 14.60 6.38
N TYR A 161 -5.75 15.48 6.49
CA TYR A 161 -6.87 15.62 5.56
C TYR A 161 -7.10 17.11 5.27
N SER A 162 -6.94 17.51 4.02
CA SER A 162 -7.30 18.85 3.56
C SER A 162 -8.73 18.86 3.00
N PHE A 163 -9.41 19.99 3.19
CA PHE A 163 -10.71 20.26 2.63
C PHE A 163 -10.62 21.57 1.86
N ASP A 164 -10.76 21.47 0.55
CA ASP A 164 -10.52 22.55 -0.40
C ASP A 164 -11.79 22.81 -1.22
N LEU A 165 -11.92 24.03 -1.75
CA LEU A 165 -13.11 24.45 -2.51
C LEU A 165 -13.12 23.87 -3.93
N ASP A 166 -11.95 23.76 -4.53
CA ASP A 166 -11.72 23.33 -5.90
C ASP A 166 -10.36 22.62 -6.05
N ASP A 167 -10.11 22.06 -7.23
CA ASP A 167 -8.89 21.31 -7.52
C ASP A 167 -7.62 22.16 -7.38
N SER A 168 -7.68 23.46 -7.71
CA SER A 168 -6.52 24.34 -7.53
C SER A 168 -6.17 24.59 -6.05
N GLY A 169 -7.19 24.64 -5.18
CA GLY A 169 -7.00 24.63 -3.74
C GLY A 169 -6.38 23.33 -3.23
N LEU A 170 -6.87 22.19 -3.74
CA LEU A 170 -6.33 20.87 -3.44
C LEU A 170 -4.84 20.78 -3.82
N ASP A 171 -4.45 21.22 -5.02
CA ASP A 171 -3.05 21.21 -5.47
C ASP A 171 -2.14 22.01 -4.53
N LEU A 172 -2.59 23.19 -4.08
CA LEU A 172 -1.86 24.02 -3.12
C LEU A 172 -1.72 23.34 -1.75
N SER A 173 -2.78 22.69 -1.27
CA SER A 173 -2.78 21.93 -0.01
C SER A 173 -1.86 20.71 -0.11
N TYR A 174 -1.90 20.01 -1.24
CA TYR A 174 -1.06 18.85 -1.54
C TYR A 174 0.43 19.22 -1.55
N ASP A 175 0.82 20.26 -2.29
CA ASP A 175 2.20 20.74 -2.36
C ASP A 175 2.74 21.17 -0.99
N ARG A 176 1.90 21.81 -0.17
CA ARG A 176 2.27 22.15 1.22
C ARG A 176 2.56 20.91 2.05
N MET A 177 1.77 19.85 1.90
CA MET A 177 2.01 18.58 2.61
C MET A 177 3.27 17.90 2.09
N VAL A 178 3.51 17.88 0.78
CA VAL A 178 4.77 17.36 0.19
C VAL A 178 5.98 18.07 0.80
N GLU A 179 5.97 19.39 0.87
CA GLU A 179 7.06 20.16 1.48
C GLU A 179 7.21 19.92 2.99
N ALA A 180 6.10 19.76 3.71
CA ALA A 180 6.11 19.43 5.14
C ALA A 180 6.76 18.04 5.38
N TYR A 181 6.38 17.03 4.60
CA TYR A 181 6.93 15.68 4.68
C TYR A 181 8.44 15.67 4.37
N LYS A 182 8.89 16.39 3.33
CA LYS A 182 10.33 16.57 3.05
C LYS A 182 11.09 17.10 4.26
N LYS A 183 10.55 18.11 4.95
CA LYS A 183 11.17 18.68 6.16
C LYS A 183 11.17 17.70 7.33
N VAL A 184 10.08 16.97 7.55
CA VAL A 184 9.98 15.93 8.58
C VAL A 184 11.08 14.88 8.41
N PHE A 185 11.16 14.26 7.22
CA PHE A 185 12.16 13.21 6.97
C PHE A 185 13.59 13.74 7.09
N LYS A 186 13.87 14.92 6.52
CA LYS A 186 15.16 15.59 6.64
C LYS A 186 15.55 15.85 8.10
N ARG A 187 14.62 16.32 8.94
CA ARG A 187 14.85 16.56 10.38
C ARG A 187 15.00 15.27 11.19
N CYS A 188 14.36 14.19 10.75
CA CYS A 188 14.57 12.85 11.29
C CYS A 188 15.90 12.22 10.82
N GLY A 189 16.62 12.83 9.88
CA GLY A 189 17.86 12.29 9.32
C GLY A 189 17.62 11.10 8.38
N ILE A 190 16.45 11.05 7.73
CA ILE A 190 16.06 10.01 6.80
C ILE A 190 16.09 10.60 5.39
N GLU A 191 16.90 10.01 4.51
CA GLU A 191 16.95 10.38 3.10
C GLU A 191 15.88 9.56 2.35
N THR A 192 14.87 10.25 1.81
CA THR A 192 13.80 9.63 1.04
C THR A 192 13.82 10.08 -0.40
N VAL A 193 13.39 9.20 -1.28
CA VAL A 193 12.98 9.53 -2.65
C VAL A 193 11.46 9.71 -2.68
N ILE A 194 10.98 10.56 -3.56
CA ILE A 194 9.55 10.77 -3.79
C ILE A 194 9.22 10.13 -5.12
N VAL A 195 8.27 9.20 -5.12
CA VAL A 195 7.86 8.47 -6.32
C VAL A 195 6.35 8.56 -6.49
N ASP A 196 5.89 8.51 -7.74
CA ASP A 196 4.47 8.38 -8.03
C ASP A 196 3.97 6.98 -7.67
N ALA A 197 2.77 6.90 -7.11
CA ALA A 197 2.22 5.67 -6.58
C ALA A 197 0.77 5.45 -7.01
N ASP A 198 0.24 4.26 -6.70
CA ASP A 198 -1.19 4.00 -6.78
C ASP A 198 -1.91 4.63 -5.58
N SER A 199 -3.19 5.00 -5.73
CA SER A 199 -4.00 5.50 -4.61
C SER A 199 -4.62 4.37 -3.77
N GLY A 200 -4.58 3.13 -4.27
CA GLY A 200 -5.07 1.94 -3.58
C GLY A 200 -6.52 2.04 -3.11
N ALA A 201 -6.82 1.38 -2.00
CA ALA A 201 -8.15 1.35 -1.39
C ALA A 201 -8.62 2.70 -0.82
N ILE A 202 -7.71 3.67 -0.64
CA ILE A 202 -8.08 5.02 -0.22
C ILE A 202 -8.85 5.72 -1.36
N GLY A 203 -8.50 5.39 -2.61
CA GLY A 203 -8.99 6.07 -3.81
C GLY A 203 -8.31 7.43 -4.01
N GLY A 204 -8.46 7.99 -5.20
CA GLY A 204 -7.78 9.24 -5.57
C GLY A 204 -7.23 9.21 -7.00
N LYS A 205 -6.46 10.24 -7.35
CA LYS A 205 -5.80 10.34 -8.66
C LYS A 205 -4.28 10.40 -8.48
N ASP A 206 -3.80 11.51 -7.94
CA ASP A 206 -2.38 11.76 -7.77
C ASP A 206 -1.94 11.29 -6.38
N SER A 207 -1.00 10.35 -6.36
CA SER A 207 -0.46 9.74 -5.16
C SER A 207 1.05 9.77 -5.22
N LYS A 208 1.68 10.13 -4.10
CA LYS A 208 3.14 10.15 -3.95
C LYS A 208 3.54 9.41 -2.70
N GLU A 209 4.55 8.57 -2.83
CA GLU A 209 5.17 7.86 -1.72
C GLU A 209 6.53 8.46 -1.40
N PHE A 210 6.83 8.58 -0.10
CA PHE A 210 8.15 8.95 0.40
C PHE A 210 8.86 7.68 0.86
N ILE A 211 9.87 7.26 0.11
CA ILE A 211 10.49 5.94 0.28
C ILE A 211 11.95 6.08 0.71
N LEU A 212 12.32 5.40 1.80
CA LEU A 212 13.72 5.17 2.16
C LEU A 212 14.24 3.98 1.36
N VAL A 213 15.19 4.24 0.45
CA VAL A 213 15.79 3.18 -0.37
C VAL A 213 16.69 2.28 0.48
N THR A 214 16.33 1.01 0.58
CA THR A 214 17.09 0.00 1.33
C THR A 214 16.86 -1.38 0.73
N GLU A 215 17.85 -2.27 0.81
CA GLU A 215 17.75 -3.67 0.34
C GLU A 215 16.64 -4.45 1.04
N SER A 216 16.23 -4.02 2.23
CA SER A 216 15.16 -4.63 3.02
C SER A 216 13.76 -4.05 2.76
N GLY A 217 13.61 -3.17 1.76
CA GLY A 217 12.33 -2.56 1.41
C GLY A 217 11.37 -3.62 0.85
N GLU A 218 10.07 -3.47 1.13
CA GLU A 218 9.05 -4.37 0.56
C GLU A 218 8.56 -3.89 -0.82
N ASP A 219 8.68 -2.59 -1.09
CA ASP A 219 8.29 -1.98 -2.35
C ASP A 219 9.43 -2.02 -3.38
N THR A 220 9.05 -2.21 -4.64
CA THR A 220 9.95 -2.05 -5.78
C THR A 220 9.64 -0.74 -6.46
N ILE A 221 10.66 0.09 -6.65
CA ILE A 221 10.54 1.37 -7.34
C ILE A 221 11.41 1.40 -8.58
N VAL A 222 10.93 2.14 -9.58
CA VAL A 222 11.66 2.47 -10.80
C VAL A 222 12.10 3.92 -10.65
N LEU A 223 13.41 4.15 -10.72
CA LEU A 223 14.02 5.48 -10.72
C LEU A 223 14.72 5.69 -12.05
N CYS A 224 14.59 6.87 -12.64
CA CYS A 224 15.35 7.24 -13.83
C CYS A 224 16.70 7.83 -13.44
N ASP A 225 17.79 7.28 -13.97
CA ASP A 225 19.13 7.82 -13.75
C ASP A 225 19.41 9.14 -14.49
N SER A 226 18.51 9.55 -15.40
CA SER A 226 18.71 10.70 -16.30
C SER A 226 17.68 11.82 -16.18
N CYS A 227 16.59 11.61 -15.43
CA CYS A 227 15.57 12.62 -15.18
C CYS A 227 14.90 12.38 -13.81
N ASP A 228 13.98 13.26 -13.41
CA ASP A 228 13.31 13.19 -12.10
C ASP A 228 12.16 12.17 -12.04
N TYR A 229 12.04 11.27 -13.02
CA TYR A 229 10.99 10.25 -13.01
C TYR A 229 11.28 9.19 -11.94
N GLY A 230 10.29 8.97 -11.09
CA GLY A 230 10.29 7.91 -10.10
C GLY A 230 8.87 7.42 -9.86
N ALA A 231 8.65 6.11 -9.87
CA ALA A 231 7.35 5.51 -9.59
C ALA A 231 7.50 4.18 -8.86
N ASN A 232 6.52 3.82 -8.04
CA ASN A 232 6.33 2.45 -7.59
C ASN A 232 6.05 1.56 -8.81
N ASP A 233 6.52 0.31 -8.84
CA ASP A 233 6.31 -0.62 -9.97
C ASP A 233 4.82 -0.78 -10.35
N GLU A 234 3.96 -0.73 -9.33
CA GLU A 234 2.49 -0.72 -9.45
C GLU A 234 1.95 0.44 -10.28
N LYS A 235 2.68 1.57 -10.32
CA LYS A 235 2.32 2.78 -11.08
C LYS A 235 3.21 3.04 -12.29
N ALA A 236 4.43 2.49 -12.31
CA ALA A 236 5.45 2.82 -13.29
C ALA A 236 4.98 2.63 -14.74
N GLU A 237 5.25 3.62 -15.58
CA GLU A 237 4.96 3.58 -17.01
C GLU A 237 6.25 3.30 -17.77
N PHE A 238 6.14 2.61 -18.90
CA PHE A 238 7.29 2.37 -19.77
C PHE A 238 6.90 2.54 -21.23
N GLU A 239 7.86 3.01 -22.02
CA GLU A 239 7.71 3.03 -23.46
C GLU A 239 7.90 1.62 -24.01
N ARG A 240 6.86 1.10 -24.67
CA ARG A 240 6.94 -0.21 -25.32
C ARG A 240 7.83 -0.10 -26.56
N LEU A 241 9.03 -0.67 -26.49
CA LEU A 241 9.89 -0.82 -27.66
C LEU A 241 9.14 -1.60 -28.75
N SER A 242 9.10 -1.02 -29.95
CA SER A 242 8.49 -1.67 -31.10
C SER A 242 9.36 -2.83 -31.57
N ASN A 243 8.76 -4.00 -31.67
CA ASN A 243 9.41 -5.12 -32.35
C ASN A 243 9.39 -4.84 -33.86
N PRO A 244 10.43 -5.25 -34.61
CA PRO A 244 10.41 -5.18 -36.06
C PRO A 244 9.15 -5.85 -36.60
N MET A 245 8.46 -5.16 -37.51
CA MET A 245 7.24 -5.66 -38.10
C MET A 245 7.58 -6.80 -39.08
N GLU A 246 7.08 -8.00 -38.81
CA GLU A 246 7.27 -9.16 -39.68
C GLU A 246 6.10 -9.33 -40.65
N SER A 247 6.35 -9.98 -41.79
CA SER A 247 5.27 -10.30 -42.72
C SER A 247 4.34 -11.35 -42.10
N PRO A 248 3.00 -11.18 -42.13
CA PRO A 248 2.08 -12.16 -41.57
C PRO A 248 2.28 -13.54 -42.20
N ALA A 249 2.55 -14.53 -41.36
CA ALA A 249 2.59 -15.94 -41.77
C ALA A 249 1.17 -16.51 -41.82
N THR A 250 1.01 -17.64 -42.52
CA THR A 250 -0.25 -18.40 -42.47
C THR A 250 -0.41 -19.06 -41.10
N MET A 251 -1.59 -18.95 -40.50
CA MET A 251 -1.88 -19.58 -39.21
C MET A 251 -1.94 -21.10 -39.35
N GLU A 252 -1.15 -21.80 -38.55
CA GLU A 252 -1.13 -23.26 -38.49
C GLU A 252 -1.25 -23.75 -37.04
N ARG A 253 -1.83 -24.94 -36.86
CA ARG A 253 -1.85 -25.62 -35.56
C ARG A 253 -0.60 -26.48 -35.43
N VAL A 254 0.10 -26.32 -34.31
CA VAL A 254 1.30 -27.09 -33.98
C VAL A 254 1.04 -27.89 -32.70
N ASP A 255 1.32 -29.19 -32.73
CA ASP A 255 1.21 -30.03 -31.55
C ASP A 255 2.31 -29.69 -30.55
N THR A 256 1.92 -29.35 -29.32
CA THR A 256 2.81 -28.93 -28.22
C THR A 256 2.62 -29.82 -26.97
N PRO A 257 2.75 -31.15 -27.09
CA PRO A 257 2.43 -32.08 -26.00
C PRO A 257 3.36 -31.87 -24.79
N GLY A 258 2.78 -31.58 -23.63
CA GLY A 258 3.50 -31.42 -22.37
C GLY A 258 4.20 -30.06 -22.18
N ILE A 259 4.10 -29.15 -23.14
CA ILE A 259 4.59 -27.77 -23.04
C ILE A 259 3.55 -26.93 -22.32
N LYS A 260 3.92 -26.29 -21.21
CA LYS A 260 2.99 -25.49 -20.38
C LYS A 260 3.49 -24.09 -20.04
N THR A 261 4.76 -23.80 -20.26
CA THR A 261 5.36 -22.49 -19.99
C THR A 261 5.78 -21.79 -21.27
N ILE A 262 5.89 -20.46 -21.21
CA ILE A 262 6.39 -19.66 -22.33
C ILE A 262 7.82 -20.06 -22.69
N ASP A 263 8.69 -20.27 -21.71
CA ASP A 263 10.08 -20.66 -21.98
C ASP A 263 10.17 -21.99 -22.75
N GLN A 264 9.38 -22.99 -22.34
CA GLN A 264 9.30 -24.27 -23.05
C GLN A 264 8.79 -24.12 -24.48
N LEU A 265 7.78 -23.25 -24.69
CA LEU A 265 7.23 -22.99 -26.02
C LEU A 265 8.24 -22.27 -26.92
N SER A 266 8.94 -21.28 -26.35
CA SER A 266 9.99 -20.49 -27.00
C SER A 266 11.13 -21.39 -27.49
N ASP A 267 11.63 -22.26 -26.60
CA ASP A 267 12.68 -23.23 -26.92
C ASP A 267 12.23 -24.24 -27.98
N TYR A 268 11.00 -24.75 -27.87
CA TYR A 268 10.46 -25.72 -28.82
C TYR A 268 10.28 -25.13 -30.22
N MET A 269 9.80 -23.90 -30.31
CA MET A 269 9.53 -23.22 -31.59
C MET A 269 10.77 -22.52 -32.15
N GLY A 270 11.85 -22.36 -31.37
CA GLY A 270 13.05 -21.64 -31.77
C GLY A 270 12.80 -20.14 -31.99
N VAL A 271 11.89 -19.55 -31.21
CA VAL A 271 11.56 -18.11 -31.26
C VAL A 271 11.94 -17.43 -29.95
N GLY A 272 11.90 -16.10 -29.88
CA GLY A 272 12.08 -15.39 -28.60
C GLY A 272 10.76 -15.23 -27.85
N ASN A 273 10.80 -15.11 -26.51
CA ASN A 273 9.60 -14.94 -25.67
C ASN A 273 8.73 -13.75 -26.12
N HIS A 274 9.33 -12.69 -26.66
CA HIS A 274 8.62 -11.52 -27.20
C HIS A 274 7.74 -11.83 -28.44
N LYS A 275 7.90 -13.00 -29.07
CA LYS A 275 7.05 -13.50 -30.18
C LYS A 275 5.95 -14.44 -29.71
N THR A 276 5.85 -14.69 -28.40
CA THR A 276 4.83 -15.55 -27.80
C THR A 276 3.80 -14.70 -27.04
N ILE A 277 2.62 -15.27 -26.79
CA ILE A 277 1.56 -14.65 -25.99
C ILE A 277 1.23 -15.58 -24.83
N LYS A 278 1.26 -15.04 -23.61
CA LYS A 278 0.80 -15.67 -22.38
C LYS A 278 -0.68 -15.37 -22.20
N ALA A 279 -1.45 -16.40 -21.88
CA ALA A 279 -2.82 -16.30 -21.43
C ALA A 279 -2.86 -16.43 -19.91
N VAL A 280 -3.39 -15.41 -19.23
CA VAL A 280 -3.58 -15.41 -17.78
C VAL A 280 -5.06 -15.21 -17.47
N PHE A 281 -5.59 -15.99 -16.54
CA PHE A 281 -6.99 -15.97 -16.17
C PHE A 281 -7.17 -15.35 -14.80
N TYR A 282 -8.05 -14.36 -14.73
CA TYR A 282 -8.41 -13.69 -13.49
C TYR A 282 -9.90 -13.83 -13.24
N LEU A 283 -10.30 -13.84 -11.97
CA LEU A 283 -11.64 -13.50 -11.56
C LEU A 283 -11.64 -12.02 -11.18
N ALA A 284 -12.39 -11.23 -11.93
CA ALA A 284 -12.64 -9.82 -11.66
C ALA A 284 -14.07 -9.70 -11.11
N ASP A 285 -14.17 -9.35 -9.83
CA ASP A 285 -15.39 -9.47 -9.01
C ASP A 285 -15.98 -10.89 -9.06
N SER A 286 -16.89 -11.16 -9.98
CA SER A 286 -17.53 -12.48 -10.18
C SER A 286 -17.46 -12.97 -11.63
N GLU A 287 -16.71 -12.28 -12.49
CA GLU A 287 -16.56 -12.62 -13.90
C GLU A 287 -15.14 -13.11 -14.20
N ILE A 288 -15.03 -14.21 -14.94
CA ILE A 288 -13.74 -14.70 -15.40
C ILE A 288 -13.30 -13.90 -16.62
N ILE A 289 -12.05 -13.43 -16.61
CA ILE A 289 -11.46 -12.67 -17.71
C ILE A 289 -10.22 -13.38 -18.27
N PHE A 290 -10.04 -13.27 -19.58
CA PHE A 290 -8.87 -13.71 -20.31
C PHE A 290 -7.94 -12.52 -20.54
N VAL A 291 -6.71 -12.59 -20.04
CA VAL A 291 -5.69 -11.56 -20.26
C VAL A 291 -4.62 -12.12 -21.20
N ALA A 292 -4.48 -11.50 -22.37
CA ALA A 292 -3.43 -11.78 -23.34
C ALA A 292 -2.27 -10.82 -23.16
N ILE A 293 -1.08 -11.32 -22.85
CA ILE A 293 0.12 -10.49 -22.68
C ILE A 293 1.33 -11.10 -23.40
N ARG A 294 2.29 -10.28 -23.83
CA ARG A 294 3.52 -10.78 -24.49
C ARG A 294 4.27 -11.72 -23.51
N GLY A 295 4.84 -12.81 -24.01
CA GLY A 295 5.36 -13.88 -23.14
C GLY A 295 6.58 -13.51 -22.29
N ASP A 296 7.27 -12.43 -22.62
CA ASP A 296 8.36 -11.81 -21.85
C ASP A 296 7.89 -10.71 -20.89
N LEU A 297 6.58 -10.53 -20.73
CA LEU A 297 5.96 -9.57 -19.81
C LEU A 297 5.10 -10.30 -18.77
N GLU A 298 4.91 -9.64 -17.63
CA GLU A 298 4.00 -10.06 -16.57
C GLU A 298 2.82 -9.11 -16.46
N VAL A 299 1.67 -9.64 -16.06
CA VAL A 299 0.48 -8.83 -15.79
C VAL A 299 0.71 -8.11 -14.48
N ASN A 300 0.65 -6.78 -14.52
CA ASN A 300 0.59 -5.98 -13.31
C ASN A 300 -0.86 -5.92 -12.82
N GLU A 301 -1.15 -6.59 -11.72
CA GLU A 301 -2.52 -6.77 -11.21
C GLU A 301 -3.14 -5.45 -10.75
N VAL A 302 -2.34 -4.52 -10.22
CA VAL A 302 -2.83 -3.18 -9.82
C VAL A 302 -3.28 -2.39 -11.04
N LYS A 303 -2.46 -2.36 -12.10
CA LYS A 303 -2.81 -1.70 -13.37
C LYS A 303 -4.04 -2.33 -14.02
N LEU A 304 -4.13 -3.66 -13.99
CA LEU A 304 -5.28 -4.38 -14.54
C LEU A 304 -6.57 -4.06 -13.76
N LYS A 305 -6.51 -4.12 -12.42
CA LYS A 305 -7.63 -3.78 -11.53
C LYS A 305 -8.13 -2.37 -11.79
N ASN A 306 -7.22 -1.41 -11.84
CA ASN A 306 -7.52 0.00 -12.11
C ASN A 306 -8.11 0.22 -13.51
N CYS A 307 -7.59 -0.48 -14.53
CA CYS A 307 -8.10 -0.41 -15.89
C CYS A 307 -9.53 -0.94 -16.02
N LEU A 308 -9.86 -1.99 -15.25
CA LEU A 308 -11.19 -2.61 -15.26
C LEU A 308 -12.19 -1.89 -14.34
N GLY A 309 -11.71 -1.17 -13.32
CA GLY A 309 -12.55 -0.52 -12.33
C GLY A 309 -13.27 -1.49 -11.40
N VAL A 310 -12.67 -2.68 -11.15
CA VAL A 310 -13.26 -3.76 -10.34
C VAL A 310 -12.83 -3.64 -8.88
N SER A 311 -13.67 -4.12 -7.95
CA SER A 311 -13.37 -4.06 -6.52
C SER A 311 -12.44 -5.19 -6.09
N GLU A 312 -12.60 -6.37 -6.68
CA GLU A 312 -11.76 -7.54 -6.45
C GLU A 312 -11.14 -8.04 -7.74
N LEU A 313 -9.85 -8.36 -7.68
CA LEU A 313 -9.14 -9.03 -8.77
C LEU A 313 -8.25 -10.09 -8.16
N ARG A 314 -8.39 -11.34 -8.61
CA ARG A 314 -7.50 -12.44 -8.21
C ARG A 314 -7.29 -13.41 -9.36
N LEU A 315 -6.20 -14.18 -9.30
CA LEU A 315 -6.03 -15.29 -10.22
C LEU A 315 -7.22 -16.27 -10.09
N ALA A 316 -7.72 -16.72 -11.24
CA ALA A 316 -8.76 -17.75 -11.29
C ALA A 316 -8.16 -19.11 -10.90
N THR A 317 -8.90 -19.92 -10.14
CA THR A 317 -8.45 -21.27 -9.79
C THR A 317 -8.54 -22.21 -11.00
N PRO A 318 -7.80 -23.32 -11.03
CA PRO A 318 -7.90 -24.30 -12.12
C PRO A 318 -9.33 -24.81 -12.36
N GLU A 319 -10.12 -24.95 -11.29
CA GLU A 319 -11.52 -25.36 -11.36
C GLU A 319 -12.37 -24.31 -12.07
N GLU A 320 -12.26 -23.04 -11.67
CA GLU A 320 -13.00 -21.92 -12.29
C GLU A 320 -12.67 -21.78 -13.77
N VAL A 321 -11.38 -21.92 -14.13
CA VAL A 321 -10.92 -21.90 -15.52
C VAL A 321 -11.53 -23.07 -16.31
N SER A 322 -11.55 -24.28 -15.73
CA SER A 322 -12.13 -25.44 -16.39
C SER A 322 -13.65 -25.33 -16.55
N GLU A 323 -14.36 -24.78 -15.57
CA GLU A 323 -15.81 -24.56 -15.63
C GLU A 323 -16.19 -23.53 -16.71
N ALA A 324 -15.33 -22.55 -16.94
CA ALA A 324 -15.44 -21.61 -18.05
C ALA A 324 -15.09 -22.21 -19.43
N GLY A 325 -14.70 -23.49 -19.50
CA GLY A 325 -14.31 -24.17 -20.73
C GLY A 325 -12.91 -23.79 -21.23
N LEU A 326 -12.08 -23.20 -20.37
CA LEU A 326 -10.73 -22.75 -20.69
C LEU A 326 -9.70 -23.79 -20.22
N VAL A 327 -8.56 -23.87 -20.91
CA VAL A 327 -7.50 -24.85 -20.61
C VAL A 327 -6.18 -24.15 -20.36
N SER A 328 -5.76 -24.07 -19.10
CA SER A 328 -4.46 -23.50 -18.71
C SER A 328 -3.31 -24.18 -19.42
N GLY A 329 -2.38 -23.37 -19.95
CA GLY A 329 -1.20 -23.84 -20.70
C GLY A 329 -1.45 -24.09 -22.20
N SER A 330 -2.69 -24.07 -22.67
CA SER A 330 -3.01 -24.24 -24.10
C SER A 330 -4.15 -23.32 -24.56
N ALA A 331 -4.30 -22.17 -23.90
CA ALA A 331 -5.34 -21.20 -24.19
C ALA A 331 -4.86 -20.10 -25.15
N SER A 332 -5.78 -19.61 -25.97
CA SER A 332 -5.56 -18.59 -26.99
C SER A 332 -6.74 -17.62 -26.99
N PRO A 333 -6.54 -16.35 -27.37
CA PRO A 333 -7.64 -15.39 -27.56
C PRO A 333 -8.48 -15.66 -28.83
N ILE A 334 -8.26 -16.79 -29.51
CA ILE A 334 -8.90 -17.20 -30.78
C ILE A 334 -9.81 -18.38 -30.55
#